data_AF-A0AAW2HSB5-F1
#
_entry.id   AF-A0AAW2HSB5-F1
#
_cell.length_a   1.000
_cell.length_b   1.000
_cell.length_c   1.000
_cell.angle_alpha   90.00
_cell.angle_beta   90.00
_cell.angle_gamma   90.00
#
_symmetry.space_group_name_H-M   'P 1'
#
loop_
_entity.id
_entity.type
_entity.pdbx_description
1 polymer ?
#
loop_
_entity_poly.entity_id
_entity_poly.type
_entity_poly.pdbx_seq_one_letter_code
_entity_poly.pdbx_strand_id
1 'polypeptide(L)'
;MWLLKKVSEEGPVQYLVSEKKFYTVGRKNTDIVLSDNSVSRTHCILNVAVKNECPFSVNTITGVWIIDKKSKYGTFIQKNYEWIKIEEEKVEQLSNGSIIRFGVLENIWRLEYKPVIACSSRLSNTQMGEMKRLLATIDGRIVSKWVKQCNVVFVNDITLTVKVLLALINGIPIVTMNYLTKLVECVKQNQGWPDYKLFRPEIKESTLIPSLVSLDVEDHRKELFKGKTFVIPTNEQLENLRDIIEAAGGRVELLKLDGNWRQLVNENVIVVQLPCDKIINPDKNASSFRNMASVLKNEYHTRVVPETEIFQAIAYSSTEKYCSPRSAAFDLRQCSSNQHSQGHVLEEETPTQSNVRMNVGSENF
;
A
#
# COMPACT_ATOMS: atom_id res chain seq x y z
N MET A 1 -9.56 12.30 0.83
CA MET A 1 -9.66 13.59 0.12
C MET A 1 -10.93 13.69 -0.70
N TRP A 2 -11.57 14.85 -0.66
CA TRP A 2 -12.71 15.18 -1.53
C TRP A 2 -12.21 15.82 -2.83
N LEU A 3 -12.88 15.53 -3.95
CA LEU A 3 -12.62 16.17 -5.23
C LEU A 3 -13.90 16.32 -6.04
N LEU A 4 -13.96 17.34 -6.88
CA LEU A 4 -14.94 17.48 -7.95
C LEU A 4 -14.29 17.08 -9.27
N LYS A 5 -14.91 16.15 -9.98
CA LYS A 5 -14.51 15.73 -11.34
C LYS A 5 -15.60 16.11 -12.33
N LYS A 6 -15.27 16.84 -13.38
CA LYS A 6 -16.25 17.13 -14.44
C LYS A 6 -16.62 15.81 -15.14
N VAL A 7 -17.91 15.59 -15.43
CA VAL A 7 -18.42 14.28 -15.89
C VAL A 7 -18.01 13.91 -17.33
N SER A 8 -17.44 14.85 -18.10
CA SER A 8 -16.82 14.53 -19.40
C SER A 8 -15.63 13.58 -19.24
N GLU A 9 -15.36 12.76 -20.27
CA GLU A 9 -14.35 11.68 -20.23
C GLU A 9 -12.94 12.17 -19.83
N GLU A 10 -12.57 13.39 -20.22
CA GLU A 10 -11.30 14.04 -19.86
C GLU A 10 -11.50 15.31 -19.00
N GLY A 11 -12.58 15.35 -18.24
CA GLY A 11 -12.97 16.50 -17.46
C GLY A 11 -11.91 16.92 -16.41
N PRO A 12 -11.71 18.23 -16.17
CA PRO A 12 -10.81 18.70 -15.12
C PRO A 12 -11.21 18.19 -13.73
N VAL A 13 -10.21 18.05 -12.86
CA VAL A 13 -10.36 17.68 -11.45
C VAL A 13 -10.06 18.90 -10.58
N GLN A 14 -10.86 19.08 -9.52
CA GLN A 14 -10.68 20.12 -8.51
C GLN A 14 -10.68 19.47 -7.14
N TYR A 15 -9.54 19.44 -6.46
CA TYR A 15 -9.49 18.89 -5.11
C TYR A 15 -9.95 19.91 -4.08
N LEU A 16 -10.62 19.39 -3.05
CA LEU A 16 -11.04 20.17 -1.90
C LEU A 16 -10.15 19.78 -0.71
N VAL A 17 -9.08 20.53 -0.50
CA VAL A 17 -8.21 20.38 0.69
C VAL A 17 -8.95 20.77 1.96
N SER A 18 -8.74 20.01 3.03
CA SER A 18 -9.45 20.16 4.31
C SER A 18 -9.04 21.41 5.11
N GLU A 19 -7.87 22.00 4.80
CA GLU A 19 -7.41 23.26 5.41
C GLU A 19 -8.29 24.46 5.01
N LYS A 20 -8.93 24.39 3.84
CA LYS A 20 -9.78 25.45 3.31
C LYS A 20 -11.25 25.09 3.52
N LYS A 21 -11.89 25.83 4.41
CA LYS A 21 -13.30 25.60 4.78
C LYS A 21 -14.27 25.94 3.66
N PHE A 22 -14.04 27.01 2.90
CA PHE A 22 -14.98 27.48 1.90
C PHE A 22 -14.33 27.59 0.53
N TYR A 23 -14.98 27.03 -0.49
CA TYR A 23 -14.64 27.20 -1.89
C TYR A 23 -15.78 27.92 -2.59
N THR A 24 -15.46 29.05 -3.20
CA THR A 24 -16.37 29.76 -4.09
C THR A 24 -16.34 29.12 -5.47
N VAL A 25 -17.52 28.89 -6.05
CA VAL A 25 -17.68 28.41 -7.43
C VAL A 25 -18.39 29.50 -8.22
N GLY A 26 -17.88 29.83 -9.40
CA GLY A 26 -18.51 30.85 -10.23
C GLY A 26 -17.80 31.14 -11.53
N ARG A 27 -18.30 32.09 -12.31
CA ARG A 27 -17.80 32.37 -13.66
C ARG A 27 -16.47 33.10 -13.72
N LYS A 28 -16.13 33.87 -12.67
CA LYS A 28 -14.90 34.68 -12.61
C LYS A 28 -14.54 35.02 -11.16
N ASN A 29 -13.25 35.19 -10.86
CA ASN A 29 -12.73 35.61 -9.54
C ASN A 29 -13.23 34.72 -8.38
N THR A 30 -13.24 33.40 -8.60
CA THR A 30 -13.64 32.40 -7.61
C THR A 30 -12.60 31.29 -7.55
N ASP A 31 -12.69 30.44 -6.53
CA ASP A 31 -11.74 29.34 -6.33
C ASP A 31 -11.88 28.26 -7.41
N ILE A 32 -13.12 27.99 -7.82
CA ILE A 32 -13.45 27.06 -8.90
C ILE A 32 -14.15 27.86 -10.00
N VAL A 33 -13.38 28.20 -11.04
CA VAL A 33 -13.86 29.01 -12.15
C VAL A 33 -14.52 28.13 -13.22
N LEU A 34 -15.79 28.41 -13.52
CA LEU A 34 -16.58 27.73 -14.54
C LEU A 34 -16.98 28.73 -15.63
N SER A 35 -16.27 28.71 -16.77
CA SER A 35 -16.45 29.67 -17.87
C SER A 35 -17.69 29.37 -18.71
N ASP A 36 -18.87 29.63 -18.15
CA ASP A 36 -20.17 29.41 -18.77
C ASP A 36 -21.13 30.57 -18.44
N ASN A 37 -21.88 31.05 -19.42
CA ASN A 37 -22.85 32.13 -19.29
C ASN A 37 -24.06 31.83 -18.40
N SER A 38 -24.35 30.55 -18.14
CA SER A 38 -25.35 30.11 -17.16
C SER A 38 -24.84 30.13 -15.71
N VAL A 39 -23.55 30.39 -15.51
CA VAL A 39 -22.95 30.47 -14.18
C VAL A 39 -22.81 31.93 -13.73
N SER A 40 -23.41 32.29 -12.59
CA SER A 40 -23.20 33.59 -11.92
C SER A 40 -21.72 33.84 -11.56
N ARG A 41 -21.32 35.11 -11.37
CA ARG A 41 -19.94 35.47 -10.97
C ARG A 41 -19.53 34.77 -9.68
N THR A 42 -20.42 34.78 -8.69
CA THR A 42 -20.40 33.91 -7.51
C THR A 42 -21.68 33.09 -7.55
N HIS A 43 -21.57 31.80 -7.85
CA HIS A 43 -22.71 30.92 -8.09
C HIS A 43 -23.11 30.17 -6.83
N CYS A 44 -22.16 29.51 -6.20
CA CYS A 44 -22.37 28.79 -4.96
C CYS A 44 -21.10 28.77 -4.10
N ILE A 45 -21.25 28.28 -2.88
CA ILE A 45 -20.15 28.00 -1.96
C ILE A 45 -20.18 26.51 -1.61
N LEU A 46 -19.03 25.85 -1.67
CA LEU A 46 -18.81 24.53 -1.08
C LEU A 46 -18.12 24.71 0.27
N ASN A 47 -18.66 24.06 1.29
CA ASN A 47 -18.10 24.04 2.63
C ASN A 47 -17.51 22.65 2.92
N VAL A 48 -16.24 22.60 3.30
CA VAL A 48 -15.53 21.39 3.75
C VAL A 48 -15.27 21.52 5.24
N ALA A 49 -15.90 20.65 6.04
CA ALA A 49 -15.81 20.73 7.50
C ALA A 49 -15.75 19.35 8.14
N VAL A 50 -15.15 19.29 9.34
CA VAL A 50 -15.10 18.06 10.16
C VAL A 50 -16.53 17.58 10.43
N LYS A 51 -16.73 16.28 10.27
CA LYS A 51 -18.03 15.64 10.46
C LYS A 51 -18.31 15.42 11.94
N ASN A 52 -19.09 16.29 12.58
CA ASN A 52 -19.58 16.09 13.95
C ASN A 52 -20.96 15.41 13.95
N GLU A 53 -21.03 14.15 13.48
CA GLU A 53 -22.25 13.34 13.28
C GLU A 53 -22.94 13.55 11.92
N CYS A 54 -22.73 12.62 10.98
CA CYS A 54 -23.63 12.42 9.85
C CYS A 54 -23.90 10.93 9.64
N PRO A 55 -25.12 10.56 9.21
CA PRO A 55 -25.59 9.17 9.14
C PRO A 55 -24.97 8.33 8.00
N PHE A 56 -24.12 8.91 7.14
CA PHE A 56 -23.52 8.19 6.03
C PHE A 56 -22.28 7.38 6.42
N SER A 57 -22.25 6.11 5.99
CA SER A 57 -21.14 5.16 6.16
C SER A 57 -20.10 5.33 5.05
N VAL A 58 -19.28 6.37 5.17
CA VAL A 58 -18.00 6.45 4.46
C VAL A 58 -16.95 6.87 5.48
N ASN A 59 -15.77 6.25 5.44
CA ASN A 59 -14.64 6.48 6.35
C ASN A 59 -13.98 7.86 6.10
N THR A 60 -14.75 8.94 6.04
CA THR A 60 -14.26 10.31 5.85
C THR A 60 -14.09 11.02 7.19
N ILE A 61 -13.13 11.95 7.29
CA ILE A 61 -12.97 12.82 8.46
C ILE A 61 -13.84 14.07 8.27
N THR A 62 -13.92 14.57 7.04
CA THR A 62 -14.73 15.73 6.65
C THR A 62 -15.97 15.35 5.82
N GLY A 63 -16.97 16.23 5.85
CA GLY A 63 -18.09 16.24 4.91
C GLY A 63 -18.03 17.46 3.98
N VAL A 64 -18.88 17.45 2.94
CA VAL A 64 -19.02 18.56 2.00
C VAL A 64 -20.47 19.02 1.97
N TRP A 65 -20.68 20.33 2.06
CA TRP A 65 -21.98 20.97 1.92
C TRP A 65 -21.92 22.01 0.80
N ILE A 66 -23.07 22.32 0.21
CA ILE A 66 -23.21 23.29 -0.87
C ILE A 66 -24.31 24.30 -0.53
N ILE A 67 -24.08 25.55 -0.91
CA ILE A 67 -25.02 26.66 -0.71
C ILE A 67 -25.10 27.44 -2.03
N ASP A 68 -26.26 27.48 -2.66
CA ASP A 68 -26.51 28.35 -3.82
C ASP A 68 -26.58 29.82 -3.35
N LYS A 69 -25.81 30.71 -4.00
CA LYS A 69 -25.72 32.14 -3.61
C LYS A 69 -26.63 33.01 -4.47
N LYS A 70 -27.91 32.63 -4.55
CA LYS A 70 -28.94 33.29 -5.38
C LYS A 70 -28.50 33.36 -6.85
N SER A 71 -28.03 32.24 -7.36
CA SER A 71 -27.56 32.17 -8.74
C SER A 71 -28.73 32.35 -9.72
N LYS A 72 -28.47 33.03 -10.86
CA LYS A 72 -29.54 33.39 -11.81
C LYS A 72 -30.29 32.15 -12.33
N TYR A 73 -29.55 31.07 -12.58
CA TYR A 73 -30.07 29.86 -13.21
C TYR A 73 -30.18 28.67 -12.24
N GLY A 74 -29.70 28.81 -11.00
CA GLY A 74 -29.75 27.76 -9.99
C GLY A 74 -28.58 26.79 -10.03
N THR A 75 -28.38 26.13 -8.89
CA THR A 75 -27.57 24.92 -8.73
C THR A 75 -28.49 23.72 -8.57
N PHE A 76 -28.16 22.59 -9.18
CA PHE A 76 -28.98 21.38 -9.17
C PHE A 76 -28.19 20.16 -8.71
N ILE A 77 -28.82 19.26 -7.98
CA ILE A 77 -28.27 17.95 -7.59
C ILE A 77 -29.12 16.87 -8.27
N GLN A 78 -28.47 15.88 -8.85
CA GLN A 78 -29.17 14.74 -9.42
C GLN A 78 -29.57 13.74 -8.32
N LYS A 79 -30.87 13.45 -8.19
CA LYS A 79 -31.40 12.40 -7.31
C LYS A 79 -32.38 11.54 -8.12
N ASN A 80 -32.23 10.22 -8.08
CA ASN A 80 -33.07 9.28 -8.85
C ASN A 80 -33.22 9.66 -10.34
N TYR A 81 -32.11 10.05 -10.97
CA TYR A 81 -32.03 10.52 -12.37
C TYR A 81 -32.72 11.87 -12.67
N GLU A 82 -33.36 12.51 -11.69
CA GLU A 82 -33.98 13.82 -11.82
C GLU A 82 -33.09 14.95 -11.27
N TRP A 83 -33.22 16.14 -11.85
CA TRP A 83 -32.51 17.34 -11.40
C TRP A 83 -33.33 18.11 -10.38
N ILE A 84 -32.86 18.14 -9.14
CA ILE A 84 -33.51 18.89 -8.06
C ILE A 84 -32.74 20.18 -7.84
N LYS A 85 -33.40 21.32 -8.02
CA LYS A 85 -32.82 22.64 -7.75
C LYS A 85 -32.62 22.80 -6.24
N ILE A 86 -31.43 23.26 -5.84
CA ILE A 86 -31.13 23.63 -4.47
C ILE A 86 -31.87 24.94 -4.14
N GLU A 87 -32.50 25.00 -2.97
CA GLU A 87 -33.10 26.25 -2.48
C GLU A 87 -32.01 27.30 -2.23
N GLU A 88 -32.28 28.55 -2.62
CA GLU A 88 -31.32 29.65 -2.49
C GLU A 88 -30.93 29.88 -1.03
N GLU A 89 -29.64 30.07 -0.76
CA GLU A 89 -29.07 30.28 0.58
C GLU A 89 -29.28 29.14 1.59
N LYS A 90 -29.88 28.02 1.17
CA LYS A 90 -30.02 26.82 2.00
C LYS A 90 -28.76 25.96 1.93
N VAL A 91 -28.37 25.40 3.07
CA VAL A 91 -27.26 24.45 3.17
C VAL A 91 -27.75 23.06 2.81
N GLU A 92 -27.22 22.48 1.74
CA GLU A 92 -27.51 21.10 1.34
C GLU A 92 -26.25 20.24 1.51
N GLN A 93 -26.40 19.06 2.10
CA GLN A 93 -25.29 18.13 2.29
C GLN A 93 -25.06 17.30 1.04
N LEU A 94 -23.79 17.15 0.65
CA LEU A 94 -23.37 16.29 -0.45
C LEU A 94 -22.81 14.96 0.08
N SER A 95 -23.05 13.90 -0.68
CA SER A 95 -22.50 12.57 -0.44
C SER A 95 -21.47 12.18 -1.52
N ASN A 96 -20.60 11.22 -1.22
CA ASN A 96 -19.74 10.61 -2.24
C ASN A 96 -20.59 10.10 -3.42
N GLY A 97 -20.20 10.48 -4.64
CA GLY A 97 -20.93 10.16 -5.87
C GLY A 97 -22.01 11.18 -6.26
N SER A 98 -22.26 12.23 -5.47
CA SER A 98 -23.25 13.25 -5.82
C SER A 98 -22.91 13.92 -7.14
N ILE A 99 -23.89 14.02 -8.04
CA ILE A 99 -23.77 14.71 -9.32
C ILE A 99 -24.44 16.08 -9.21
N ILE A 100 -23.69 17.12 -9.55
CA ILE A 100 -24.05 18.52 -9.36
C ILE A 100 -23.98 19.21 -10.70
N ARG A 101 -24.98 20.03 -11.02
CA ARG A 101 -24.97 20.93 -12.17
C ARG A 101 -25.00 22.37 -11.68
N PHE A 102 -24.05 23.17 -12.15
CA PHE A 102 -24.00 24.61 -11.91
C PHE A 102 -24.58 25.35 -13.11
N GLY A 103 -25.71 26.05 -12.92
CA GLY A 103 -26.46 26.66 -14.01
C GLY A 103 -27.24 25.61 -14.83
N VAL A 104 -27.42 25.89 -16.12
CA VAL A 104 -28.29 25.08 -17.00
C VAL A 104 -27.55 24.43 -18.18
N LEU A 105 -26.27 24.72 -18.39
CA LEU A 105 -25.46 24.10 -19.44
C LEU A 105 -24.60 22.93 -18.91
N GLU A 106 -23.49 22.64 -19.57
CA GLU A 106 -22.67 21.43 -19.41
C GLU A 106 -21.68 21.46 -18.24
N ASN A 107 -21.90 22.30 -17.23
CA ASN A 107 -21.14 22.28 -15.99
C ASN A 107 -21.67 21.23 -15.02
N ILE A 108 -21.51 19.97 -15.41
CA ILE A 108 -21.91 18.79 -14.63
C ILE A 108 -20.68 18.15 -14.01
N TRP A 109 -20.69 18.03 -12.69
CA TRP A 109 -19.56 17.59 -11.87
C TRP A 109 -20.00 16.52 -10.90
N ARG A 110 -19.11 15.56 -10.64
CA ARG A 110 -19.29 14.53 -9.63
C ARG A 110 -18.39 14.82 -8.44
N LEU A 111 -18.97 14.84 -7.24
CA LEU A 111 -18.21 14.84 -6.00
C LEU A 111 -17.74 13.41 -5.71
N GLU A 112 -16.44 13.21 -5.58
CA GLU A 112 -15.84 11.92 -5.24
C GLU A 112 -14.99 12.02 -3.98
N TYR A 113 -14.94 10.93 -3.21
CA TYR A 113 -14.02 10.76 -2.10
C TYR A 113 -12.98 9.70 -2.43
N LYS A 114 -11.71 10.09 -2.43
CA LYS A 114 -10.57 9.18 -2.52
C LYS A 114 -9.90 9.02 -1.15
N PRO A 115 -9.99 7.86 -0.48
CA PRO A 115 -9.41 7.69 0.85
C PRO A 115 -7.88 7.63 0.80
N VAL A 116 -7.22 8.19 1.82
CA VAL A 116 -5.80 7.94 2.12
C VAL A 116 -5.75 7.39 3.54
N ILE A 117 -5.60 6.08 3.67
CA ILE A 117 -5.57 5.38 4.96
C ILE A 117 -4.18 4.79 5.10
N ALA A 118 -3.38 5.47 5.92
CA ALA A 118 -1.96 5.26 6.03
C ALA A 118 -1.59 4.49 7.29
N CYS A 119 -0.71 3.50 7.13
CA CYS A 119 0.11 2.98 8.22
C CYS A 119 1.50 3.59 8.17
N SER A 120 2.20 3.57 9.31
CA SER A 120 3.63 3.84 9.37
C SER A 120 4.37 2.77 10.14
N SER A 121 5.65 2.57 9.83
CA SER A 121 6.54 1.69 10.57
C SER A 121 7.86 2.39 10.86
N ARG A 122 8.28 2.38 12.13
CA ARG A 122 9.58 2.91 12.61
C ARG A 122 9.88 4.38 12.23
N LEU A 123 8.84 5.21 12.13
CA LEU A 123 9.01 6.67 12.00
C LEU A 123 9.27 7.30 13.38
N SER A 124 10.11 8.34 13.42
CA SER A 124 10.34 9.11 14.64
C SER A 124 9.11 9.92 15.05
N ASN A 125 9.06 10.38 16.32
CA ASN A 125 7.94 11.21 16.80
C ASN A 125 7.77 12.49 15.98
N THR A 126 8.88 13.11 15.55
CA THR A 126 8.87 14.30 14.68
C THR A 126 8.25 13.99 13.33
N GLN A 127 8.68 12.90 12.68
CA GLN A 127 8.13 12.45 11.40
C GLN A 127 6.65 12.09 11.51
N MET A 128 6.25 11.46 12.62
CA MET A 128 4.85 11.14 12.90
C MET A 128 3.99 12.39 13.08
N GLY A 129 4.52 13.45 13.70
CA GLY A 129 3.87 14.75 13.79
C GLY A 129 3.67 15.40 12.42
N GLU A 130 4.71 15.39 11.59
CA GLU A 130 4.65 15.89 10.21
C GLU A 130 3.65 15.11 9.35
N MET A 131 3.67 13.78 9.42
CA MET A 131 2.74 12.90 8.72
C MET A 131 1.29 13.20 9.07
N LYS A 132 0.98 13.37 10.37
CA LYS A 132 -0.38 13.75 10.81
C LYS A 132 -0.80 15.09 10.22
N ARG A 133 0.08 16.08 10.20
CA ARG A 133 -0.18 17.40 9.63
C ARG A 133 -0.48 17.32 8.13
N LEU A 134 0.37 16.63 7.36
CA LEU A 134 0.21 16.49 5.91
C LEU A 134 -1.04 15.68 5.54
N LEU A 135 -1.32 14.59 6.26
CA LEU A 135 -2.55 13.81 6.06
C LEU A 135 -3.79 14.64 6.36
N ALA A 136 -3.78 15.46 7.42
CA ALA A 136 -4.90 16.32 7.75
C ALA A 136 -5.26 17.28 6.60
N THR A 137 -4.26 17.79 5.86
CA THR A 137 -4.48 18.65 4.68
C THR A 137 -5.35 18.01 3.60
N ILE A 138 -5.27 16.69 3.45
CA ILE A 138 -5.92 15.93 2.36
C ILE A 138 -7.01 14.97 2.86
N ASP A 139 -7.55 15.19 4.05
CA ASP A 139 -8.52 14.29 4.69
C ASP A 139 -8.00 12.84 4.82
N GLY A 140 -6.69 12.70 5.02
CA GLY A 140 -6.02 11.43 5.21
C GLY A 140 -6.09 10.97 6.66
N ARG A 141 -6.13 9.66 6.86
CA ARG A 141 -6.18 9.01 8.18
C ARG A 141 -4.93 8.19 8.40
N ILE A 142 -4.35 8.31 9.58
CA ILE A 142 -3.31 7.40 10.06
C ILE A 142 -3.92 6.35 10.99
N VAL A 143 -3.51 5.09 10.84
CA VAL A 143 -3.91 3.97 11.71
C VAL A 143 -2.67 3.32 12.31
N SER A 144 -2.73 3.09 13.63
CA SER A 144 -1.58 2.56 14.40
C SER A 144 -1.38 1.06 14.19
N LYS A 145 -2.47 0.30 14.03
CA LYS A 145 -2.48 -1.12 13.67
C LYS A 145 -2.90 -1.30 12.21
N TRP A 146 -2.50 -2.41 11.61
CA TRP A 146 -2.93 -2.76 10.26
C TRP A 146 -4.45 -2.93 10.21
N VAL A 147 -5.07 -2.45 9.13
CA VAL A 147 -6.49 -2.62 8.82
C VAL A 147 -6.65 -2.90 7.34
N LYS A 148 -7.70 -3.64 6.95
CA LYS A 148 -7.94 -4.03 5.54
C LYS A 148 -8.07 -2.83 4.59
N GLN A 149 -8.51 -1.68 5.09
CA GLN A 149 -8.67 -0.46 4.31
C GLN A 149 -7.36 0.34 4.14
N CYS A 150 -6.26 -0.08 4.78
CA CYS A 150 -4.95 0.53 4.60
C CYS A 150 -4.55 0.48 3.12
N ASN A 151 -4.17 1.63 2.57
CA ASN A 151 -3.84 1.75 1.15
C ASN A 151 -2.48 2.40 0.85
N VAL A 152 -1.71 2.71 1.90
CA VAL A 152 -0.31 3.15 1.79
C VAL A 152 0.43 2.92 3.10
N VAL A 153 1.69 2.48 3.02
CA VAL A 153 2.58 2.34 4.19
C VAL A 153 3.78 3.26 4.06
N PHE A 154 4.02 4.06 5.10
CA PHE A 154 5.15 4.99 5.17
C PHE A 154 6.27 4.43 6.03
N VAL A 155 7.47 4.35 5.46
CA VAL A 155 8.70 3.94 6.14
C VAL A 155 9.89 4.78 5.68
N ASN A 156 10.95 4.83 6.49
CA ASN A 156 12.23 5.43 6.06
C ASN A 156 13.02 4.47 5.17
N ASP A 157 13.04 3.20 5.57
CA ASP A 157 13.71 2.08 4.93
C ASP A 157 12.87 0.80 5.12
N ILE A 158 13.04 -0.17 4.23
CA ILE A 158 12.42 -1.49 4.35
C ILE A 158 13.21 -2.30 5.38
N THR A 159 12.49 -2.71 6.43
CA THR A 159 12.78 -3.94 7.18
C THR A 159 11.51 -4.77 7.30
N LEU A 160 11.68 -6.06 7.62
CA LEU A 160 10.60 -7.03 7.65
C LEU A 160 9.72 -6.92 8.91
N THR A 161 9.09 -5.76 9.09
CA THR A 161 8.06 -5.55 10.11
C THR A 161 6.70 -6.09 9.63
N VAL A 162 5.81 -6.41 10.57
CA VAL A 162 4.43 -6.89 10.29
C VAL A 162 3.71 -6.03 9.25
N LYS A 163 3.77 -4.70 9.38
CA LYS A 163 3.10 -3.77 8.44
C LYS A 163 3.69 -3.80 7.03
N VAL A 164 5.00 -3.98 6.92
CA VAL A 164 5.69 -4.10 5.61
C VAL A 164 5.29 -5.41 4.94
N LEU A 165 5.30 -6.52 5.68
CA LEU A 165 4.90 -7.83 5.18
C LEU A 165 3.44 -7.83 4.71
N LEU A 166 2.53 -7.28 5.51
CA LEU A 166 1.12 -7.14 5.14
C LEU A 166 0.93 -6.24 3.92
N ALA A 167 1.75 -5.20 3.76
CA ALA A 167 1.72 -4.37 2.56
C ALA A 167 2.19 -5.12 1.32
N LEU A 168 3.29 -5.90 1.42
CA LEU A 168 3.78 -6.73 0.33
C LEU A 168 2.73 -7.76 -0.10
N ILE A 169 2.09 -8.45 0.86
CA ILE A 169 1.03 -9.43 0.61
C ILE A 169 -0.17 -8.79 -0.10
N ASN A 170 -0.62 -7.63 0.38
CA ASN A 170 -1.83 -6.99 -0.14
C ASN A 170 -1.59 -6.12 -1.38
N GLY A 171 -0.34 -6.03 -1.87
CA GLY A 171 0.00 -5.16 -3.00
C GLY A 171 -0.17 -3.67 -2.67
N ILE A 172 0.04 -3.28 -1.42
CA ILE A 172 -0.12 -1.90 -0.97
C ILE A 172 1.20 -1.14 -1.16
N PRO A 173 1.19 0.07 -1.74
CA PRO A 173 2.38 0.89 -1.87
C PRO A 173 3.14 1.10 -0.56
N ILE A 174 4.45 0.84 -0.59
CA ILE A 174 5.37 1.16 0.49
C ILE A 174 6.27 2.30 0.02
N VAL A 175 6.18 3.44 0.69
CA VAL A 175 6.78 4.70 0.23
C VAL A 175 7.43 5.47 1.37
N THR A 176 8.28 6.42 1.02
CA THR A 176 8.86 7.39 1.95
C THR A 176 7.92 8.57 2.20
N MET A 177 8.24 9.38 3.22
CA MET A 177 7.52 10.64 3.52
C MET A 177 7.50 11.62 2.34
N ASN A 178 8.49 11.56 1.45
CA ASN A 178 8.55 12.41 0.26
C ASN A 178 7.34 12.22 -0.67
N TYR A 179 6.78 11.00 -0.74
CA TYR A 179 5.55 10.73 -1.48
C TYR A 179 4.38 11.55 -0.94
N LEU A 180 4.21 11.60 0.38
CA LEU A 180 3.11 12.33 1.00
C LEU A 180 3.25 13.83 0.77
N THR A 181 4.46 14.37 0.90
CA THR A 181 4.75 15.77 0.58
C THR A 181 4.38 16.08 -0.87
N LYS A 182 4.80 15.24 -1.82
CA LYS A 182 4.47 15.43 -3.24
C LYS A 182 2.96 15.26 -3.52
N LEU A 183 2.30 14.31 -2.86
CA LEU A 183 0.86 14.11 -2.99
C LEU A 183 0.09 15.36 -2.55
N VAL A 184 0.45 15.95 -1.40
CA VAL A 184 -0.16 17.20 -0.91
C VAL A 184 0.06 18.34 -1.91
N GLU A 185 1.26 18.44 -2.50
CA GLU A 185 1.58 19.43 -3.53
C GLU A 185 0.68 19.26 -4.77
N CYS A 186 0.61 18.04 -5.33
CA CYS A 186 -0.22 17.73 -6.50
C CYS A 186 -1.70 18.03 -6.23
N VAL A 187 -2.20 17.67 -5.05
CA VAL A 187 -3.59 17.96 -4.64
C VAL A 187 -3.84 19.47 -4.58
N LYS A 188 -2.92 20.26 -4.00
CA LYS A 188 -3.04 21.74 -3.95
C LYS A 188 -2.98 22.38 -5.34
N GLN A 189 -2.31 21.75 -6.29
CA GLN A 189 -2.18 22.21 -7.68
C GLN A 189 -3.22 21.61 -8.65
N ASN A 190 -4.17 20.81 -8.15
CA ASN A 190 -5.16 20.11 -8.98
C ASN A 190 -4.59 19.15 -10.02
N GLN A 191 -3.46 18.51 -9.69
CA GLN A 191 -2.78 17.54 -10.54
C GLN A 191 -3.13 16.09 -10.19
N GLY A 192 -2.75 15.16 -11.08
CA GLY A 192 -2.80 13.74 -10.80
C GLY A 192 -1.94 13.34 -9.60
N TRP A 193 -2.23 12.18 -9.01
CA TRP A 193 -1.41 11.65 -7.92
C TRP A 193 0.00 11.33 -8.44
N PRO A 194 1.06 11.56 -7.63
CA PRO A 194 2.41 11.16 -8.01
C PRO A 194 2.50 9.64 -8.16
N ASP A 195 3.38 9.18 -9.05
CA ASP A 195 3.71 7.76 -9.13
C ASP A 195 4.48 7.33 -7.87
N TYR A 196 3.90 6.42 -7.11
CA TYR A 196 4.47 5.89 -5.87
C TYR A 196 5.82 5.18 -6.09
N LYS A 197 6.06 4.65 -7.30
CA LYS A 197 7.29 3.91 -7.62
C LYS A 197 8.54 4.80 -7.50
N LEU A 198 8.39 6.10 -7.74
CA LEU A 198 9.46 7.10 -7.62
C LEU A 198 9.86 7.41 -6.17
N PHE A 199 9.08 6.92 -5.19
CA PHE A 199 9.26 7.22 -3.77
C PHE A 199 9.49 5.98 -2.92
N ARG A 200 9.93 4.88 -3.54
CA ARG A 200 10.24 3.63 -2.85
C ARG A 200 11.39 3.83 -1.86
N PRO A 201 11.26 3.32 -0.62
CA PRO A 201 12.36 3.31 0.34
C PRO A 201 13.46 2.32 -0.06
N GLU A 202 14.68 2.56 0.42
CA GLU A 202 15.79 1.62 0.31
C GLU A 202 15.54 0.37 1.16
N ILE A 203 16.08 -0.78 0.73
CA ILE A 203 16.05 -2.02 1.51
C ILE A 203 17.27 -2.05 2.44
N LYS A 204 17.03 -1.93 3.75
CA LYS A 204 18.05 -1.99 4.81
C LYS A 204 17.84 -3.19 5.75
N GLU A 205 17.33 -4.27 5.18
CA GLU A 205 17.14 -5.54 5.88
C GLU A 205 18.33 -6.46 5.58
N SER A 206 19.12 -6.77 6.61
CA SER A 206 20.35 -7.58 6.47
C SER A 206 20.11 -9.01 5.96
N THR A 207 18.88 -9.51 6.14
CA THR A 207 18.46 -10.85 5.70
C THR A 207 17.96 -10.89 4.26
N LEU A 208 17.91 -9.73 3.58
CA LEU A 208 17.44 -9.60 2.21
C LEU A 208 18.57 -9.16 1.27
N ILE A 209 18.49 -9.63 0.03
CA ILE A 209 19.30 -9.17 -1.09
C ILE A 209 18.41 -8.20 -1.89
N PRO A 210 18.69 -6.88 -1.87
CA PRO A 210 17.80 -5.89 -2.44
C PRO A 210 17.43 -6.12 -3.91
N SER A 211 18.37 -6.63 -4.73
CA SER A 211 18.14 -6.89 -6.16
C SER A 211 17.17 -8.03 -6.45
N LEU A 212 16.88 -8.87 -5.46
CA LEU A 212 16.00 -10.04 -5.60
C LEU A 212 14.61 -9.81 -4.98
N VAL A 213 14.39 -8.67 -4.33
CA VAL A 213 13.12 -8.35 -3.65
C VAL A 213 12.35 -7.33 -4.47
N SER A 214 11.15 -7.71 -4.87
CA SER A 214 10.23 -6.85 -5.58
C SER A 214 9.32 -6.09 -4.60
N LEU A 215 9.25 -4.77 -4.73
CA LEU A 215 8.28 -3.93 -4.02
C LEU A 215 7.06 -3.60 -4.89
N ASP A 216 6.93 -4.25 -6.04
CA ASP A 216 5.76 -4.13 -6.91
C ASP A 216 4.58 -4.96 -6.37
N VAL A 217 3.41 -4.73 -6.97
CA VAL A 217 2.20 -5.49 -6.68
C VAL A 217 2.35 -6.89 -7.24
N GLU A 218 2.25 -7.88 -6.37
CA GLU A 218 2.36 -9.30 -6.71
C GLU A 218 1.20 -10.07 -6.08
N ASP A 219 0.11 -10.24 -6.83
CA ASP A 219 -1.13 -10.82 -6.30
C ASP A 219 -0.98 -12.25 -5.76
N HIS A 220 -0.01 -13.01 -6.27
CA HIS A 220 0.25 -14.37 -5.81
C HIS A 220 0.72 -14.43 -4.34
N ARG A 221 1.22 -13.33 -3.76
CA ARG A 221 1.59 -13.29 -2.33
C ARG A 221 0.40 -13.53 -1.39
N LYS A 222 -0.82 -13.20 -1.82
CA LYS A 222 -2.07 -13.45 -1.06
C LYS A 222 -2.41 -14.93 -0.94
N GLU A 223 -1.87 -15.75 -1.83
CA GLU A 223 -2.09 -17.20 -1.86
C GLU A 223 -0.79 -17.99 -1.58
N LEU A 224 0.29 -17.30 -1.20
CA LEU A 224 1.62 -17.90 -1.03
C LEU A 224 1.60 -19.09 -0.07
N PHE A 225 0.79 -19.03 1.00
CA PHE A 225 0.68 -20.06 2.01
C PHE A 225 -0.59 -20.91 1.88
N LYS A 226 -1.28 -20.83 0.74
CA LYS A 226 -2.50 -21.61 0.49
C LYS A 226 -2.25 -23.10 0.67
N GLY A 227 -3.12 -23.73 1.46
CA GLY A 227 -3.01 -25.16 1.79
C GLY A 227 -2.01 -25.50 2.90
N LYS A 228 -1.22 -24.54 3.39
CA LYS A 228 -0.23 -24.74 4.45
C LYS A 228 -0.79 -24.37 5.83
N THR A 229 -0.42 -25.15 6.85
CA THR A 229 -0.72 -24.88 8.26
C THR A 229 0.58 -24.61 9.00
N PHE A 230 0.68 -23.46 9.66
CA PHE A 230 1.79 -23.08 10.51
C PHE A 230 1.45 -23.40 11.96
N VAL A 231 2.29 -24.22 12.60
CA VAL A 231 2.15 -24.63 13.98
C VAL A 231 3.10 -23.79 14.84
N ILE A 232 2.54 -22.93 15.68
CA ILE A 232 3.25 -21.89 16.42
C ILE A 232 3.46 -22.33 17.88
N PRO A 233 4.68 -22.28 18.42
CA PRO A 233 4.95 -22.84 19.75
C PRO A 233 4.57 -21.93 20.92
N THR A 234 4.36 -20.61 20.70
CA THR A 234 4.00 -19.66 21.77
C THR A 234 2.84 -18.75 21.37
N ASN A 235 2.07 -18.26 22.35
CA ASN A 235 1.02 -17.28 22.09
C ASN A 235 1.58 -15.93 21.59
N GLU A 236 2.77 -15.55 22.04
CA GLU A 236 3.43 -14.30 21.60
C GLU A 236 3.76 -14.34 20.09
N GLN A 237 4.35 -15.44 19.61
CA GLN A 237 4.57 -15.62 18.18
C GLN A 237 3.24 -15.70 17.41
N LEU A 238 2.21 -16.32 18.00
CA LEU A 238 0.90 -16.44 17.37
C LEU A 238 0.29 -15.06 17.12
N GLU A 239 0.33 -14.16 18.11
CA GLU A 239 -0.17 -12.79 17.96
C GLU A 239 0.55 -12.01 16.86
N ASN A 240 1.86 -12.23 16.69
CA ASN A 240 2.67 -11.53 15.69
C ASN A 240 2.51 -12.10 14.26
N LEU A 241 2.39 -13.42 14.14
CA LEU A 241 2.42 -14.12 12.85
C LEU A 241 1.06 -14.39 12.25
N ARG A 242 0.01 -14.44 13.07
CA ARG A 242 -1.33 -14.81 12.62
C ARG A 242 -1.82 -13.96 11.45
N ASP A 243 -1.80 -12.65 11.62
CA ASP A 243 -2.28 -11.72 10.58
C ASP A 243 -1.49 -11.88 9.28
N ILE A 244 -0.18 -12.11 9.37
CA ILE A 244 0.72 -12.27 8.21
C ILE A 244 0.37 -13.56 7.46
N ILE A 245 0.29 -14.68 8.18
CA ILE A 245 0.10 -16.01 7.58
C ILE A 245 -1.31 -16.12 7.01
N GLU A 246 -2.33 -15.67 7.74
CA GLU A 246 -3.72 -15.69 7.28
C GLU A 246 -3.91 -14.76 6.06
N ALA A 247 -3.26 -13.59 6.02
CA ALA A 247 -3.32 -12.69 4.87
C ALA A 247 -2.67 -13.29 3.61
N ALA A 248 -1.67 -14.17 3.77
CA ALA A 248 -1.04 -14.92 2.69
C ALA A 248 -1.76 -16.26 2.36
N GLY A 249 -2.95 -16.49 2.94
CA GLY A 249 -3.80 -17.64 2.63
C GLY A 249 -3.48 -18.93 3.42
N GLY A 250 -2.59 -18.85 4.41
CA GLY A 250 -2.26 -19.96 5.28
C GLY A 250 -3.19 -20.12 6.47
N ARG A 251 -3.06 -21.24 7.18
CA ARG A 251 -3.70 -21.47 8.49
C ARG A 251 -2.68 -21.41 9.61
N VAL A 252 -3.12 -21.04 10.80
CA VAL A 252 -2.27 -20.96 11.98
C VAL A 252 -2.89 -21.74 13.14
N GLU A 253 -2.08 -22.57 13.80
CA GLU A 253 -2.49 -23.37 14.95
C GLU A 253 -1.46 -23.23 16.07
N LEU A 254 -1.92 -23.16 17.32
CA LEU A 254 -1.02 -23.19 18.48
C LEU A 254 -0.59 -24.63 18.74
N LEU A 255 0.72 -24.84 18.93
CA LEU A 255 1.30 -26.14 19.22
C LEU A 255 0.74 -26.71 20.52
N LYS A 256 0.31 -27.97 20.46
CA LYS A 256 -0.05 -28.78 21.64
C LYS A 256 1.03 -29.83 21.87
N LEU A 257 1.64 -29.80 23.05
CA LEU A 257 2.68 -30.75 23.46
C LEU A 257 2.03 -31.95 24.17
N ASP A 258 1.26 -32.75 23.42
CA ASP A 258 0.53 -33.92 23.93
C ASP A 258 1.24 -35.27 23.64
N GLY A 259 2.39 -35.23 22.96
CA GLY A 259 3.16 -36.42 22.59
C GLY A 259 2.80 -37.04 21.25
N ASN A 260 1.76 -36.57 20.54
CA ASN A 260 1.35 -37.11 19.25
C ASN A 260 1.90 -36.28 18.07
N TRP A 261 3.17 -36.51 17.73
CA TRP A 261 3.87 -35.70 16.73
C TRP A 261 3.61 -36.11 15.28
N ARG A 262 2.91 -37.23 15.04
CA ARG A 262 2.67 -37.78 13.68
C ARG A 262 1.94 -36.78 12.77
N GLN A 263 1.06 -35.97 13.35
CA GLN A 263 0.31 -34.94 12.62
C GLN A 263 1.21 -33.80 12.11
N LEU A 264 2.37 -33.60 12.73
CA LEU A 264 3.34 -32.56 12.39
C LEU A 264 4.27 -32.95 11.22
N VAL A 265 4.24 -34.20 10.77
CA VAL A 265 5.12 -34.76 9.72
C VAL A 265 4.57 -34.52 8.29
N ASN A 266 3.39 -33.90 8.19
CA ASN A 266 2.80 -33.55 6.90
C ASN A 266 3.60 -32.44 6.21
N GLU A 267 3.84 -32.57 4.90
CA GLU A 267 4.61 -31.60 4.10
C GLU A 267 3.98 -30.19 4.01
N ASN A 268 2.68 -30.10 4.28
CA ASN A 268 1.94 -28.84 4.36
C ASN A 268 1.86 -28.29 5.79
N VAL A 269 2.45 -28.97 6.77
CA VAL A 269 2.54 -28.51 8.15
C VAL A 269 3.94 -27.96 8.41
N ILE A 270 4.00 -26.70 8.80
CA ILE A 270 5.24 -25.97 9.07
C ILE A 270 5.31 -25.69 10.57
N VAL A 271 6.20 -26.38 11.28
CA VAL A 271 6.42 -26.13 12.70
C VAL A 271 7.39 -24.96 12.86
N VAL A 272 6.96 -23.89 13.51
CA VAL A 272 7.78 -22.70 13.72
C VAL A 272 8.74 -22.91 14.89
N GLN A 273 9.97 -22.45 14.74
CA GLN A 273 11.01 -22.54 15.76
C GLN A 273 10.68 -21.66 16.98
N LEU A 274 11.06 -22.13 18.16
CA LEU A 274 10.98 -21.33 19.38
C LEU A 274 11.81 -20.04 19.27
N PRO A 275 11.37 -18.93 19.89
CA PRO A 275 12.15 -17.71 20.03
C PRO A 275 13.51 -17.93 20.71
N CYS A 276 14.52 -17.16 20.33
CA CYS A 276 15.89 -17.32 20.83
C CYS A 276 16.01 -17.19 22.36
N ASP A 277 15.25 -16.31 22.98
CA ASP A 277 15.19 -16.13 24.44
C ASP A 277 14.70 -17.41 25.16
N LYS A 278 13.68 -18.07 24.60
CA LYS A 278 13.17 -19.37 25.09
C LYS A 278 14.13 -20.53 24.84
N ILE A 279 15.02 -20.40 23.86
CA ILE A 279 16.10 -21.37 23.61
C ILE A 279 17.22 -21.19 24.65
N ILE A 280 17.57 -19.94 24.98
CA ILE A 280 18.66 -19.61 25.91
C ILE A 280 18.25 -19.91 27.36
N ASN A 281 17.01 -19.58 27.74
CA ASN A 281 16.46 -19.83 29.08
C ASN A 281 15.26 -20.80 28.99
N PRO A 282 15.51 -22.12 28.90
CA PRO A 282 14.47 -23.09 28.65
C PRO A 282 13.62 -23.34 29.90
N ASP A 283 12.30 -23.22 29.73
CA ASP A 283 11.32 -23.77 30.68
C ASP A 283 10.99 -25.25 30.35
N LYS A 284 10.06 -25.84 31.11
CA LYS A 284 9.59 -27.22 30.88
C LYS A 284 9.00 -27.42 29.48
N ASN A 285 8.35 -26.39 28.94
CA ASN A 285 7.74 -26.43 27.60
C ASN A 285 8.82 -26.35 26.51
N ALA A 286 9.85 -25.52 26.71
CA ALA A 286 11.00 -25.42 25.80
C ALA A 286 11.78 -26.74 25.71
N SER A 287 11.96 -27.43 26.84
CA SER A 287 12.61 -28.75 26.88
C SER A 287 11.79 -29.81 26.11
N SER A 288 10.47 -29.80 26.30
CA SER A 288 9.54 -30.68 25.59
C SER A 288 9.49 -30.39 24.09
N PHE A 289 9.52 -29.12 23.70
CA PHE A 289 9.64 -28.69 22.30
C PHE A 289 10.95 -29.17 21.69
N ARG A 290 12.08 -29.06 22.39
CA ARG A 290 13.39 -29.50 21.87
C ARG A 290 13.42 -31.00 21.59
N ASN A 291 12.81 -31.80 22.47
CA ASN A 291 12.67 -33.24 22.26
C ASN A 291 11.77 -33.54 21.05
N MET A 292 10.66 -32.83 20.89
CA MET A 292 9.81 -32.95 19.70
C MET A 292 10.57 -32.56 18.43
N ALA A 293 11.29 -31.44 18.44
CA ALA A 293 12.05 -30.97 17.28
C ALA A 293 13.20 -31.91 16.91
N SER A 294 13.85 -32.56 17.89
CA SER A 294 14.88 -33.57 17.61
C SER A 294 14.28 -34.83 17.01
N VAL A 295 13.11 -35.27 17.47
CA VAL A 295 12.40 -36.41 16.85
C VAL A 295 11.96 -36.08 15.43
N LEU A 296 11.32 -34.93 15.18
CA LEU A 296 10.94 -34.51 13.82
C LEU A 296 12.14 -34.52 12.88
N LYS A 297 13.29 -34.00 13.33
CA LYS A 297 14.50 -33.94 12.51
C LYS A 297 15.11 -35.32 12.26
N ASN A 298 15.26 -36.13 13.29
CA ASN A 298 16.03 -37.38 13.22
C ASN A 298 15.21 -38.54 12.66
N GLU A 299 13.93 -38.66 13.02
CA GLU A 299 13.08 -39.79 12.61
C GLU A 299 12.29 -39.49 11.33
N TYR A 300 11.89 -38.23 11.13
CA TYR A 300 10.98 -37.84 10.05
C TYR A 300 11.60 -36.88 9.03
N HIS A 301 12.89 -36.55 9.16
CA HIS A 301 13.64 -35.63 8.31
C HIS A 301 12.91 -34.29 8.07
N THR A 302 12.20 -33.83 9.10
CA THR A 302 11.38 -32.62 9.09
C THR A 302 11.97 -31.62 10.08
N ARG A 303 12.35 -30.44 9.61
CA ARG A 303 12.92 -29.39 10.48
C ARG A 303 11.85 -28.40 10.97
N VAL A 304 12.16 -27.74 12.07
CA VAL A 304 11.47 -26.51 12.45
C VAL A 304 11.96 -25.34 11.59
N VAL A 305 11.07 -24.40 11.31
CA VAL A 305 11.32 -23.25 10.44
C VAL A 305 11.45 -21.98 11.29
N PRO A 306 12.56 -21.22 11.18
CA PRO A 306 12.69 -19.95 11.87
C PRO A 306 11.71 -18.92 11.33
N GLU A 307 11.28 -18.00 12.20
CA GLU A 307 10.35 -16.94 11.86
C GLU A 307 10.80 -16.08 10.67
N THR A 308 12.12 -15.83 10.58
CA THR A 308 12.73 -15.06 9.49
C THR A 308 12.48 -15.67 8.11
N GLU A 309 12.39 -17.01 8.01
CA GLU A 309 12.07 -17.66 6.73
C GLU A 309 10.63 -17.37 6.29
N ILE A 310 9.68 -17.19 7.22
CA ILE A 310 8.30 -16.80 6.87
C ILE A 310 8.30 -15.43 6.21
N PHE A 311 9.10 -14.52 6.76
CA PHE A 311 9.22 -13.16 6.26
C PHE A 311 9.94 -13.12 4.90
N GLN A 312 11.00 -13.92 4.76
CA GLN A 312 11.71 -14.08 3.49
C GLN A 312 10.84 -14.76 2.43
N ALA A 313 10.03 -15.76 2.80
CA ALA A 313 9.09 -16.40 1.88
C ALA A 313 8.16 -15.36 1.25
N ILE A 314 7.67 -14.40 2.03
CA ILE A 314 6.83 -13.30 1.54
C ILE A 314 7.63 -12.31 0.69
N ALA A 315 8.81 -11.89 1.16
CA ALA A 315 9.63 -10.90 0.47
C ALA A 315 10.13 -11.39 -0.90
N TYR A 316 10.51 -12.66 -1.00
CA TYR A 316 10.95 -13.31 -2.24
C TYR A 316 9.83 -14.06 -2.96
N SER A 317 8.63 -14.07 -2.38
CA SER A 317 7.46 -14.78 -2.88
C SER A 317 7.70 -16.25 -3.26
N SER A 318 8.34 -17.01 -2.35
CA SER A 318 8.70 -18.41 -2.60
C SER A 318 8.65 -19.25 -1.33
N THR A 319 7.82 -20.31 -1.32
CA THR A 319 7.79 -21.32 -0.25
C THR A 319 8.70 -22.53 -0.50
N GLU A 320 9.24 -22.66 -1.71
CA GLU A 320 10.16 -23.74 -2.06
C GLU A 320 11.55 -23.48 -1.48
N LYS A 321 11.99 -22.21 -1.53
CA LYS A 321 13.26 -21.77 -0.96
C LYS A 321 13.16 -21.52 0.54
N TYR A 322 12.02 -21.04 1.01
CA TYR A 322 11.78 -20.65 2.41
C TYR A 322 10.56 -21.36 2.96
N CYS A 323 10.57 -21.73 4.25
CA CYS A 323 9.47 -22.48 4.87
C CYS A 323 9.24 -23.90 4.32
N SER A 324 10.26 -24.51 3.73
CA SER A 324 10.21 -25.92 3.31
C SER A 324 10.69 -26.85 4.44
N PRO A 325 9.82 -27.68 5.05
CA PRO A 325 10.17 -28.51 6.21
C PRO A 325 11.12 -29.68 5.90
N ARG A 326 11.14 -30.16 4.64
CA ARG A 326 11.98 -31.30 4.20
C ARG A 326 13.27 -30.88 3.49
N SER A 327 13.41 -29.60 3.17
CA SER A 327 14.62 -29.06 2.57
C SER A 327 15.63 -28.70 3.66
N ALA A 328 16.93 -28.86 3.36
CA ALA A 328 17.98 -28.25 4.16
C ALA A 328 17.73 -26.73 4.27
N ALA A 329 18.11 -26.13 5.40
CA ALA A 329 17.96 -24.68 5.57
C ALA A 329 18.65 -23.97 4.40
N PHE A 330 17.92 -23.11 3.69
CA PHE A 330 18.42 -22.42 2.52
C PHE A 330 19.30 -21.25 2.96
N ASP A 331 20.62 -21.38 2.78
CA ASP A 331 21.57 -20.30 3.05
C ASP A 331 21.85 -19.50 1.77
N LEU A 332 21.28 -18.29 1.67
CA LEU A 332 21.52 -17.40 0.53
C LEU A 332 22.99 -17.01 0.35
N ARG A 333 23.82 -17.11 1.38
CA ARG A 333 25.25 -16.75 1.29
C ARG A 333 26.02 -17.68 0.36
N GLN A 334 25.51 -18.90 0.10
CA GLN A 334 26.11 -19.84 -0.83
C GLN A 334 25.86 -19.47 -2.31
N CYS A 335 24.84 -18.67 -2.60
CA CYS A 335 24.60 -18.18 -3.97
C CYS A 335 25.55 -17.04 -4.36
N SER A 336 25.96 -16.19 -3.42
CA SER A 336 26.91 -15.10 -3.68
C SER A 336 28.32 -15.58 -3.99
N SER A 337 28.70 -16.78 -3.50
CA SER A 337 29.99 -17.41 -3.78
C SER A 337 30.05 -18.15 -5.13
N ASN A 338 28.89 -18.53 -5.70
CA ASN A 338 28.84 -19.29 -6.95
C ASN A 338 28.69 -18.42 -8.22
N GLN A 339 28.59 -17.10 -8.10
CA GLN A 339 28.61 -16.19 -9.25
C GLN A 339 30.02 -15.81 -9.75
N HIS A 340 31.09 -16.31 -9.10
CA HIS A 340 32.47 -16.06 -9.52
C HIS A 340 33.17 -17.24 -10.22
N SER A 341 32.48 -18.32 -10.52
CA SER A 341 33.07 -19.47 -11.21
C SER A 341 32.14 -20.02 -12.29
N GLN A 342 31.95 -19.26 -13.37
CA GLN A 342 31.79 -19.77 -14.74
C GLN A 342 31.68 -18.59 -15.73
N GLY A 343 32.83 -18.05 -16.12
CA GLY A 343 32.99 -17.31 -17.37
C GLY A 343 33.73 -18.21 -18.34
N HIS A 344 33.00 -19.05 -19.08
CA HIS A 344 33.56 -19.69 -20.28
C HIS A 344 32.86 -19.07 -21.49
N VAL A 345 33.61 -18.19 -22.14
CA VAL A 345 33.28 -17.53 -23.40
C VAL A 345 33.16 -18.58 -24.50
N LEU A 346 32.07 -18.53 -25.25
CA LEU A 346 31.95 -19.10 -26.58
C LEU A 346 31.31 -18.02 -27.46
N GLU A 347 32.14 -17.30 -28.20
CA GLU A 347 31.71 -16.50 -29.36
C GLU A 347 31.79 -17.37 -30.60
N GLU A 348 30.67 -17.50 -31.32
CA GLU A 348 30.62 -17.98 -32.69
C GLU A 348 30.87 -16.79 -33.63
N GLU A 349 31.94 -16.87 -34.42
CA GLU A 349 32.13 -16.01 -35.58
C GLU A 349 31.25 -16.49 -36.75
N THR A 350 30.60 -15.54 -37.43
CA THR A 350 30.48 -15.60 -38.89
C THR A 350 30.17 -14.21 -39.48
N PRO A 351 30.53 -13.96 -40.77
CA PRO A 351 30.96 -12.67 -41.26
C PRO A 351 29.94 -11.99 -42.17
N THR A 352 30.06 -10.67 -42.41
CA THR A 352 29.93 -10.13 -43.77
C THR A 352 30.53 -8.73 -43.94
N GLN A 353 31.16 -8.53 -45.09
CA GLN A 353 31.75 -7.31 -45.61
C GLN A 353 30.72 -6.23 -46.01
N SER A 354 31.25 -5.00 -46.13
CA SER A 354 31.10 -4.04 -47.23
C SER A 354 30.42 -2.70 -46.89
N ASN A 355 31.21 -1.62 -46.88
CA ASN A 355 31.17 -0.56 -47.92
C ASN A 355 32.00 0.69 -47.54
N VAL A 356 33.17 0.80 -48.16
CA VAL A 356 33.63 1.92 -49.01
C VAL A 356 32.83 3.25 -48.91
N ARG A 357 33.47 4.34 -48.40
CA ARG A 357 33.82 5.53 -49.21
C ARG A 357 34.57 6.66 -48.45
N MET A 358 35.73 6.97 -49.03
CA MET A 358 36.32 8.28 -49.35
C MET A 358 36.86 9.24 -48.27
N ASN A 359 38.20 9.29 -48.27
CA ASN A 359 39.10 10.44 -48.10
C ASN A 359 38.55 11.81 -48.51
N VAL A 360 38.84 12.81 -47.68
CA VAL A 360 39.53 14.09 -47.97
C VAL A 360 40.12 14.54 -46.61
N GLY A 361 41.33 15.01 -46.35
CA GLY A 361 42.50 15.43 -47.12
C GLY A 361 43.17 16.58 -46.34
N SER A 362 44.51 16.53 -46.17
CA SER A 362 45.46 17.63 -45.84
C SER A 362 45.28 18.35 -44.47
N GLU A 363 46.29 18.78 -43.70
CA GLU A 363 47.69 19.13 -43.96
C GLU A 363 48.45 19.38 -42.62
N ASN A 364 49.69 18.88 -42.55
CA ASN A 364 50.92 19.39 -41.91
C ASN A 364 50.86 20.39 -40.71
N PHE A 365 51.42 19.99 -39.56
CA PHE A 365 52.83 20.27 -39.16
C PHE A 365 53.26 19.30 -38.04
#